data_AF-A0A519RZN3-F1
#
_entry.id   AF-A0A519RZN3-F1
#
_cell.length_a   1.000
_cell.length_b   1.000
_cell.length_c   1.000
_cell.angle_alpha   90.00
_cell.angle_beta   90.00
_cell.angle_gamma   90.00
#
_symmetry.space_group_name_H-M   'P 1'
#
loop_
_entity.id
_entity.type
_entity.pdbx_description
1 polymer ?
#
loop_
_entity_poly.entity_id
_entity_poly.type
_entity_poly.pdbx_seq_one_letter_code
_entity_poly.pdbx_strand_id
1 'polypeptide(L)'
;ARVAASPSFKQMTELVQSLRKRKDETVVSLKLSNYRAQQQILKAESDKYEAIQKTATPLVIKALAADTKPLAGDSTKINRSMRFTRGLNKDITLGEAVNVLKDQL
;
A
#
# COMPACT_ATOMS: atom_id res chain seq x y z
N ALA A 1 0.31 1.86 21.36
CA ALA A 1 1.13 0.63 21.49
C ALA A 1 1.10 -0.25 20.22
N ARG A 2 -0.08 -0.58 19.64
CA ARG A 2 -0.20 -1.46 18.45
C ARG A 2 0.60 -1.02 17.22
N VAL A 3 0.49 0.25 16.84
CA VAL A 3 1.21 0.81 15.67
C VAL A 3 2.73 0.61 15.78
N ALA A 4 3.32 0.93 16.94
CA ALA A 4 4.75 0.79 17.16
C ALA A 4 5.22 -0.68 17.22
N ALA A 5 4.34 -1.60 17.65
CA ALA A 5 4.64 -3.02 17.71
C ALA A 5 4.41 -3.74 16.35
N SER A 6 3.60 -3.17 15.46
CA SER A 6 3.25 -3.79 14.19
C SER A 6 4.42 -3.80 13.19
N PRO A 7 4.85 -4.98 12.71
CA PRO A 7 5.89 -5.08 11.68
C PRO A 7 5.56 -4.31 10.40
N SER A 8 4.29 -4.33 9.98
CA SER A 8 3.83 -3.63 8.78
C SER A 8 3.95 -2.11 8.89
N PHE A 9 3.67 -1.54 10.07
CA PHE A 9 3.82 -0.09 10.31
C PHE A 9 5.28 0.35 10.43
N LYS A 10 6.16 -0.49 10.99
CA LYS A 10 7.61 -0.23 10.99
C LYS A 10 8.15 -0.13 9.57
N GLN A 11 7.79 -1.09 8.71
CA GLN A 11 8.21 -1.13 7.32
C GLN A 11 7.60 0.02 6.49
N MET A 12 6.35 0.41 6.76
CA MET A 12 5.75 1.62 6.19
C MET A 12 6.55 2.88 6.55
N THR A 13 7.00 2.98 7.81
CA THR A 13 7.79 4.11 8.28
C THR A 13 9.15 4.18 7.57
N GLU A 14 9.83 3.06 7.41
CA GLU A 14 11.08 2.95 6.65
C GLU A 14 10.89 3.38 5.18
N LEU A 15 9.80 2.95 4.54
CA LEU A 15 9.46 3.38 3.18
C LEU A 15 9.26 4.89 3.10
N VAL A 16 8.47 5.47 4.01
CA VAL A 16 8.23 6.93 4.04
C VAL A 16 9.54 7.69 4.21
N GLN A 17 10.46 7.20 5.04
CA GLN A 17 11.79 7.79 5.19
C GLN A 17 12.63 7.68 3.92
N SER A 18 12.63 6.53 3.24
CA SER A 18 13.31 6.35 1.94
C SER A 18 12.74 7.29 0.88
N LEU A 19 11.42 7.42 0.78
CA LEU A 19 10.76 8.32 -0.17
C LEU A 19 11.10 9.79 0.11
N ARG A 20 11.16 10.20 1.38
CA ARG A 20 11.61 11.54 1.76
C ARG A 20 13.05 11.79 1.33
N LYS A 21 13.95 10.84 1.61
CA LYS A 21 15.34 10.93 1.18
C LYS A 21 15.45 11.06 -0.35
N ARG A 22 14.71 10.25 -1.11
CA ARG A 22 14.67 10.31 -2.58
C ARG A 22 14.11 11.63 -3.11
N LYS A 23 13.13 12.22 -2.41
CA LYS A 23 12.58 13.53 -2.76
C LYS A 23 13.64 14.63 -2.64
N ASP A 24 14.49 14.54 -1.62
CA ASP A 24 15.54 15.52 -1.36
C ASP A 24 16.81 15.28 -2.22
N GLU A 25 16.93 14.10 -2.83
CA GLU A 25 17.99 13.78 -3.81
C GLU A 25 17.76 14.51 -5.15
N THR A 26 18.46 15.63 -5.35
CA THR A 26 18.41 16.43 -6.59
C THR A 26 19.58 16.19 -7.52
N VAL A 27 20.56 15.38 -7.11
CA VAL A 27 21.80 15.11 -7.83
C VAL A 27 21.87 13.64 -8.23
N VAL A 28 22.13 13.41 -9.52
CA VAL A 28 22.32 12.07 -10.08
C VAL A 28 23.67 11.94 -10.77
N SER A 29 24.32 10.80 -10.59
CA SER A 29 25.60 10.51 -11.23
C SER A 29 25.44 10.36 -12.74
N LEU A 30 26.25 11.10 -13.51
CA LEU A 30 26.34 10.95 -14.97
C LEU A 30 27.12 9.70 -15.40
N LYS A 31 27.90 9.09 -14.49
CA LYS A 31 28.57 7.82 -14.77
C LYS A 31 27.54 6.70 -14.83
N LEU A 32 27.39 6.10 -16.02
CA LEU A 32 26.38 5.08 -16.32
C LEU A 32 26.38 3.89 -15.35
N SER A 33 27.57 3.40 -14.96
CA SER A 33 27.69 2.30 -14.01
C SER A 33 27.08 2.64 -12.65
N ASN A 34 27.35 3.85 -12.16
CA ASN A 34 26.88 4.31 -10.86
C ASN A 34 25.37 4.56 -10.89
N TYR A 35 24.87 5.17 -11.97
CA TYR A 35 23.43 5.36 -12.16
C TYR A 35 22.69 4.02 -12.17
N ARG A 36 23.17 3.03 -12.94
CA ARG A 36 22.55 1.69 -13.02
C ARG A 36 22.56 0.97 -11.68
N ALA A 37 23.67 1.04 -10.94
CA ALA A 37 23.76 0.46 -9.60
C ALA A 37 22.74 1.11 -8.64
N GLN A 38 22.61 2.43 -8.68
CA GLN A 38 21.61 3.14 -7.88
C GLN A 38 20.19 2.72 -8.26
N GLN A 39 19.85 2.65 -9.56
CA GLN A 39 18.54 2.17 -10.01
C GLN A 39 18.22 0.74 -9.55
N GLN A 40 19.21 -0.16 -9.54
CA GLN A 40 19.03 -1.53 -9.04
C GLN A 40 18.75 -1.57 -7.53
N ILE A 41 19.45 -0.76 -6.73
CA ILE A 41 19.20 -0.64 -5.30
C ILE A 41 17.78 -0.11 -5.06
N LEU A 42 17.39 0.96 -5.76
CA LEU A 42 16.07 1.56 -5.62
C LEU A 42 14.95 0.58 -6.01
N LYS A 43 15.19 -0.25 -7.04
CA LYS A 43 14.28 -1.33 -7.44
C LYS A 43 14.19 -2.42 -6.40
N ALA A 44 15.32 -2.91 -5.87
CA ALA A 44 15.34 -3.94 -4.84
C ALA A 44 14.61 -3.48 -3.56
N GLU A 45 14.79 -2.22 -3.17
CA GLU A 45 14.00 -1.60 -2.11
C GLU A 45 12.49 -1.63 -2.43
N SER A 46 12.10 -1.16 -3.62
CA SER A 46 10.69 -1.17 -4.06
C SER A 46 10.08 -2.57 -4.05
N ASP A 47 10.79 -3.57 -4.57
CA ASP A 47 10.34 -4.96 -4.66
C ASP A 47 10.18 -5.57 -3.25
N LYS A 48 11.08 -5.25 -2.31
CA LYS A 48 10.97 -5.63 -0.89
C LYS A 48 9.68 -5.09 -0.28
N TYR A 49 9.33 -3.83 -0.56
CA TYR A 49 8.09 -3.24 -0.04
C TYR A 49 6.84 -3.87 -0.64
N GLU A 50 6.83 -4.16 -1.95
CA GLU A 50 5.69 -4.83 -2.58
C GLU A 50 5.48 -6.24 -2.02
N ALA A 51 6.56 -6.97 -1.72
CA ALA A 51 6.49 -8.28 -1.08
C ALA A 51 5.88 -8.21 0.33
N ILE A 52 6.25 -7.20 1.12
CA ILE A 52 5.70 -6.95 2.45
C ILE A 52 4.20 -6.62 2.39
N GLN A 53 3.77 -5.82 1.42
CA GLN A 53 2.35 -5.47 1.31
C GLN A 53 1.47 -6.69 0.99
N LYS A 54 2.06 -7.77 0.46
CA LYS A 54 1.39 -9.06 0.24
C LYS A 54 1.25 -9.90 1.52
N THR A 55 2.05 -9.65 2.56
CA THR A 55 2.00 -10.38 3.84
C THR A 55 1.11 -9.73 4.90
N ALA A 56 0.68 -8.48 4.68
CA ALA A 56 -0.29 -7.82 5.55
C ALA A 56 -1.61 -8.61 5.60
N THR A 57 -2.16 -8.79 6.80
CA THR A 57 -3.44 -9.48 6.99
C THR A 57 -4.54 -8.73 6.25
N PRO A 58 -5.18 -9.35 5.24
CA PRO A 58 -6.12 -8.61 4.43
C PRO A 58 -7.43 -8.35 5.20
N LEU A 59 -7.93 -7.13 5.11
CA LEU A 59 -9.29 -6.81 5.53
C LEU A 59 -10.27 -7.51 4.60
N VAL A 60 -11.30 -8.15 5.17
CA VAL A 60 -12.38 -8.75 4.39
C VAL A 60 -13.41 -7.65 4.11
N ILE A 61 -13.22 -6.91 3.01
CA ILE A 61 -14.17 -5.88 2.57
C ILE A 61 -15.00 -6.44 1.43
N LYS A 62 -16.32 -6.32 1.58
CA LYS A 62 -17.30 -6.69 0.55
C LYS A 62 -18.21 -5.49 0.29
N ALA A 63 -18.49 -5.23 -0.98
CA ALA A 63 -19.50 -4.25 -1.36
C ALA A 63 -20.87 -4.70 -0.84
N LEU A 64 -21.69 -3.74 -0.42
CA LEU A 64 -23.04 -4.02 0.04
C LEU A 64 -23.91 -4.47 -1.13
N ALA A 65 -24.88 -5.34 -0.87
CA ALA A 65 -25.81 -5.81 -1.90
C ALA A 65 -26.62 -4.65 -2.53
N ALA A 66 -26.91 -3.61 -1.75
CA ALA A 66 -27.58 -2.40 -2.25
C ALA A 66 -26.73 -1.66 -3.30
N ASP A 67 -25.41 -1.68 -3.16
CA ASP A 67 -24.48 -0.98 -4.06
C ASP A 67 -24.16 -1.80 -5.31
N THR A 68 -24.24 -3.13 -5.24
CA THR A 68 -23.91 -4.02 -6.37
C THR A 68 -25.08 -4.27 -7.31
N LYS A 69 -26.32 -4.28 -6.82
CA LYS A 69 -27.55 -4.42 -7.63
C LYS A 69 -27.66 -3.42 -8.78
N PRO A 70 -27.45 -2.10 -8.59
CA PRO A 70 -27.55 -1.10 -9.67
C PRO A 70 -26.38 -1.13 -10.66
N LEU A 71 -25.31 -1.89 -10.37
CA LEU A 71 -24.16 -2.08 -11.27
C LEU A 71 -24.38 -3.27 -12.21
N ALA A 72 -25.41 -4.08 -11.99
CA ALA A 72 -25.67 -5.29 -12.76
C ALA A 72 -25.91 -4.96 -14.24
N GLY A 73 -25.21 -5.66 -15.13
CA GLY A 73 -25.30 -5.48 -16.59
C GLY A 73 -24.28 -4.50 -17.19
N ASP A 74 -23.62 -3.66 -16.39
CA ASP A 74 -22.59 -2.71 -16.87
C ASP A 74 -21.20 -3.15 -16.40
N SER A 75 -20.45 -3.77 -17.30
CA SER A 75 -19.10 -4.29 -17.02
C SER A 75 -18.10 -3.20 -16.64
N THR A 76 -18.26 -1.98 -17.13
CA THR A 76 -17.40 -0.85 -16.77
C THR A 76 -17.63 -0.42 -15.32
N LYS A 77 -18.90 -0.32 -14.90
CA LYS A 77 -19.27 0.00 -13.52
C LYS A 77 -18.83 -1.08 -12.54
N ILE A 78 -19.00 -2.36 -12.88
CA ILE A 78 -18.52 -3.50 -12.08
C ILE A 78 -17.00 -3.43 -11.91
N ASN A 79 -16.26 -3.21 -13.01
CA ASN A 79 -14.80 -3.12 -12.97
C ASN A 79 -14.30 -1.95 -12.12
N ARG A 80 -14.97 -0.79 -12.19
CA ARG A 80 -14.62 0.37 -11.37
C ARG A 80 -14.83 0.09 -9.88
N SER A 81 -15.98 -0.50 -9.53
CA SER A 81 -16.29 -0.88 -8.14
C SER A 81 -15.29 -1.92 -7.60
N MET A 82 -14.97 -2.94 -8.39
CA MET A 82 -13.95 -3.94 -8.03
C MET A 82 -12.56 -3.33 -7.83
N ARG A 83 -12.15 -2.38 -8.69
CA ARG A 83 -10.85 -1.70 -8.57
C ARG A 83 -10.77 -0.86 -7.29
N PHE A 84 -11.86 -0.21 -6.91
CA PHE A 84 -11.93 0.56 -5.68
C PHE A 84 -11.73 -0.34 -4.45
N THR A 85 -12.46 -1.46 -4.35
CA THR A 85 -12.42 -2.33 -3.16
C THR A 85 -11.16 -3.20 -3.08
N ARG A 86 -10.59 -3.62 -4.21
CA ARG A 86 -9.42 -4.51 -4.25
C ARG A 86 -8.19 -3.94 -3.54
N GLY A 87 -8.01 -2.61 -3.56
CA GLY A 87 -6.89 -1.95 -2.87
C GLY A 87 -7.06 -1.89 -1.35
N LEU A 88 -8.30 -1.70 -0.89
CA LEU A 88 -8.62 -1.49 0.53
C LEU A 88 -8.33 -2.72 1.39
N ASN A 89 -8.44 -3.92 0.80
CA ASN A 89 -8.13 -5.16 1.52
C ASN A 89 -6.69 -5.22 2.01
N LYS A 90 -5.75 -4.54 1.34
CA LYS A 90 -4.31 -4.56 1.69
C LYS A 90 -3.85 -3.29 2.40
N ASP A 91 -4.79 -2.42 2.76
CA ASP A 91 -4.46 -1.15 3.40
C ASP A 91 -4.20 -1.35 4.89
N ILE A 92 -2.91 -1.26 5.26
CA ILE A 92 -2.42 -1.40 6.63
C ILE A 92 -3.01 -0.31 7.55
N THR A 93 -3.24 0.90 7.02
CA THR A 93 -3.76 2.03 7.79
C THR A 93 -5.25 1.90 8.04
N LEU A 94 -6.01 1.43 7.04
CA LEU A 94 -7.43 1.13 7.18
C LEU A 94 -7.66 0.00 8.20
N GLY A 95 -6.79 -1.02 8.19
CA GLY A 95 -6.83 -2.11 9.17
C GLY A 95 -6.72 -1.62 10.60
N GLU A 96 -5.77 -0.72 10.88
CA GLU A 96 -5.65 -0.15 12.23
C GLU A 96 -6.81 0.79 12.56
N ALA A 97 -7.32 1.57 11.61
CA ALA A 97 -8.50 2.42 11.84
C ALA A 97 -9.72 1.59 12.29
N VAL A 98 -9.95 0.43 11.69
CA VAL A 98 -11.01 -0.51 12.11
C VAL A 98 -10.76 -1.02 13.54
N ASN A 99 -9.52 -1.34 13.89
CA ASN A 99 -9.19 -1.77 15.25
C ASN A 99 -9.43 -0.66 16.28
N VAL A 100 -9.07 0.58 15.96
CA VAL A 100 -9.35 1.75 16.82
C VAL A 100 -10.84 1.92 17.03
N LEU A 101 -11.66 1.82 15.97
CA LEU A 101 -13.12 1.90 16.09
C LEU A 101 -13.68 0.78 16.98
N LYS A 102 -13.16 -0.44 16.88
CA LYS A 102 -13.55 -1.56 17.74
C LYS A 102 -13.21 -1.34 19.22
N ASP A 103 -12.13 -0.63 19.52
CA ASP A 103 -11.79 -0.31 20.90
C ASP A 103 -12.72 0.77 21.50
N GLN A 104 -13.43 1.53 20.66
CA GLN A 104 -14.35 2.61 21.09
C GLN A 104 -15.82 2.17 21.13
N LEU A 105 -16.11 0.94 20.72
CA LEU A 105 -17.44 0.31 20.77
C LEU A 105 -17.50 -0.68 21.93
#